data_AF-A0A1Q9P255-F1
#
_entry.id   AF-A0A1Q9P255-F1
#
_cell.length_a   1.000
_cell.length_b   1.000
_cell.length_c   1.000
_cell.angle_alpha   90.00
_cell.angle_beta   90.00
_cell.angle_gamma   90.00
#
_symmetry.space_group_name_H-M   'P 1'
#
loop_
_entity.id
_entity.type
_entity.pdbx_description
1 polymer ?
#
loop_
_entity_poly.entity_id
_entity_poly.type
_entity_poly.pdbx_seq_one_letter_code
_entity_poly.pdbx_strand_id
1 'polypeptide(L)'
;MDSREIWERLIKTALQDTILSNDEHSFLSNVLSDLESYESTVIKALEDGIIDANEKANLFILRMKLIQKMYDVANSDNKITEEETELIRTTQHIINSLADMEQSSKKDY
;
A
#
# COMPACT_ATOMS: atom_id res chain seq x y z
N MET A 1 13.94 -1.19 4.11
CA MET A 1 13.27 0.11 4.17
C MET A 1 11.92 -0.20 4.79
N ASP A 2 11.59 0.37 5.94
CA ASP A 2 10.38 0.00 6.67
C ASP A 2 9.17 0.69 6.00
N SER A 3 8.29 -0.12 5.41
CA SER A 3 7.06 0.33 4.73
C SER A 3 6.21 1.23 5.63
N ARG A 4 6.27 1.00 6.94
CA ARG A 4 5.60 1.79 7.97
C ARG A 4 6.19 3.18 8.14
N GLU A 5 7.51 3.31 8.12
CA GLU A 5 8.18 4.61 8.32
C GLU A 5 7.90 5.56 7.15
N ILE A 6 7.85 5.02 5.93
CA ILE A 6 7.48 5.78 4.71
C ILE A 6 6.02 6.24 4.83
N TRP A 7 5.11 5.33 5.20
CA TRP A 7 3.69 5.62 5.37
C TRP A 7 3.40 6.66 6.45
N GLU A 8 4.01 6.52 7.64
CA GLU A 8 3.83 7.45 8.75
C GLU A 8 4.33 8.86 8.39
N ARG A 9 5.45 8.97 7.66
CA ARG A 9 5.93 10.25 7.14
C ARG A 9 4.95 10.88 6.15
N LEU A 10 4.34 10.09 5.27
CA LEU A 10 3.36 10.59 4.30
C LEU A 10 2.08 11.07 4.94
N ILE A 11 1.52 10.29 5.86
CA ILE A 11 0.36 10.73 6.63
C ILE A 11 0.71 12.02 7.35
N LYS A 12 1.89 12.12 7.96
CA LYS A 12 2.30 13.33 8.65
C LYS A 12 2.44 14.54 7.72
N THR A 13 2.98 14.36 6.51
CA THR A 13 3.09 15.43 5.51
C THR A 13 1.71 15.82 4.95
N ALA A 14 0.85 14.85 4.65
CA ALA A 14 -0.52 15.11 4.20
C ALA A 14 -1.34 15.83 5.30
N LEU A 15 -1.14 15.46 6.56
CA LEU A 15 -1.78 16.09 7.72
C LEU A 15 -1.26 17.50 8.06
N GLN A 16 -0.14 17.94 7.48
CA GLN A 16 0.43 19.25 7.82
C GLN A 16 -0.32 20.42 7.17
N ASP A 17 -0.94 20.22 6.01
CA ASP A 17 -1.59 21.30 5.24
C ASP A 17 -3.11 21.12 5.05
N THR A 18 -3.66 19.91 5.22
CA THR A 18 -5.11 19.65 5.05
C THR A 18 -5.77 19.11 6.32
N ILE A 19 -6.98 19.60 6.60
CA ILE A 19 -7.88 19.01 7.61
C ILE A 19 -8.44 17.74 6.97
N LEU A 20 -7.74 16.61 7.12
CA LEU A 20 -8.37 15.31 6.85
C LEU A 20 -9.57 15.17 7.78
N SER A 21 -10.72 14.83 7.20
CA SER A 21 -11.90 14.44 7.93
C SER A 21 -11.59 13.22 8.81
N ASN A 22 -12.37 13.05 9.88
CA ASN A 22 -12.27 11.86 10.73
C ASN A 22 -12.47 10.55 9.94
N ASP A 23 -13.27 10.62 8.87
CA ASP A 23 -13.56 9.48 8.00
C ASP A 23 -12.31 9.08 7.19
N GLU A 24 -11.62 10.05 6.58
CA GLU A 24 -10.35 9.81 5.87
C GLU A 24 -9.26 9.30 6.82
N HIS A 25 -9.21 9.81 8.04
CA HIS A 25 -8.29 9.32 9.07
C HIS A 25 -8.52 7.85 9.40
N SER A 26 -9.79 7.46 9.62
CA SER A 26 -10.14 6.07 9.88
C SER A 26 -9.83 5.17 8.68
N PHE A 27 -10.03 5.68 7.47
CA PHE A 27 -9.73 4.96 6.24
C PHE A 27 -8.22 4.75 6.03
N LEU A 28 -7.41 5.79 6.22
CA LEU A 28 -5.95 5.68 6.12
C LEU A 28 -5.38 4.70 7.14
N SER A 29 -5.96 4.64 8.34
CA SER A 29 -5.60 3.61 9.34
C SER A 29 -5.94 2.20 8.86
N ASN A 30 -7.06 2.02 8.15
CA ASN A 30 -7.41 0.72 7.56
C ASN A 30 -6.45 0.34 6.42
N VAL A 31 -6.07 1.30 5.58
CA VAL A 31 -5.09 1.07 4.51
C VAL A 31 -3.74 0.67 5.07
N LEU A 32 -3.29 1.28 6.17
CA LEU A 32 -2.07 0.87 6.86
C LEU A 32 -2.15 -0.60 7.32
N SER A 33 -3.26 -0.99 7.93
CA SER A 33 -3.45 -2.38 8.37
C SER A 33 -3.46 -3.37 7.20
N ASP A 34 -4.04 -2.98 6.06
CA ASP A 34 -4.02 -3.78 4.84
C ASP A 34 -2.61 -3.85 4.23
N LEU A 35 -1.82 -2.77 4.29
CA LEU A 35 -0.43 -2.73 3.85
C LEU A 35 0.45 -3.63 4.72
N GLU A 36 0.32 -3.57 6.04
CA GLU A 36 1.02 -4.47 6.97
C GLU A 36 0.66 -5.94 6.70
N SER A 37 -0.61 -6.20 6.39
CA SER A 37 -1.08 -7.54 6.03
C SER A 37 -0.50 -8.02 4.70
N TYR A 38 -0.41 -7.13 3.70
CA TYR A 38 0.22 -7.42 2.42
C TYR A 38 1.71 -7.69 2.58
N GLU A 39 2.44 -6.84 3.31
CA GLU A 39 3.85 -7.04 3.62
C GLU A 39 4.09 -8.36 4.35
N SER A 40 3.29 -8.69 5.36
CA SER A 40 3.37 -9.99 6.04
C SER A 40 3.12 -11.16 5.10
N THR A 41 2.19 -11.02 4.14
CA THR A 41 1.91 -12.06 3.15
C THR A 41 3.06 -12.22 2.17
N VAL A 42 3.69 -11.12 1.72
CA VAL A 42 4.89 -11.16 0.88
C VAL A 42 6.03 -11.85 1.62
N ILE A 43 6.29 -11.47 2.88
CA ILE A 43 7.35 -12.09 3.69
C ILE A 43 7.13 -13.59 3.82
N LYS A 44 5.89 -14.03 4.14
CA LYS A 44 5.54 -15.45 4.23
C LYS A 44 5.73 -16.20 2.91
N ALA A 45 5.28 -15.63 1.80
CA ALA A 45 5.46 -16.21 0.47
C ALA A 45 6.94 -16.25 0.03
N LEU A 46 7.82 -15.53 0.74
CA LEU A 46 9.27 -15.59 0.54
C LEU A 46 9.97 -16.56 1.50
N GLU A 47 9.30 -17.06 2.55
CA GLU A 47 9.93 -17.94 3.55
C GLU A 47 10.37 -19.29 2.98
N ASP A 48 9.62 -19.84 2.02
CA ASP A 48 9.96 -21.08 1.33
C ASP A 48 10.79 -20.88 0.05
N GLY A 49 11.07 -19.61 -0.28
CA GLY A 49 11.84 -19.19 -1.46
C GLY A 49 11.08 -19.31 -2.79
N ILE A 50 9.80 -19.71 -2.80
CA ILE A 50 9.03 -19.93 -4.02
C ILE A 50 7.62 -19.35 -3.88
N ILE A 51 7.37 -18.23 -4.54
CA ILE A 51 6.01 -17.71 -4.68
C ILE A 51 5.25 -18.54 -5.74
N ASP A 52 4.28 -19.33 -5.31
CA ASP A 52 3.47 -20.15 -6.19
C ASP A 52 2.39 -19.34 -6.95
N ALA A 53 1.66 -19.99 -7.85
CA ALA A 53 0.63 -19.32 -8.65
C ALA A 53 -0.56 -18.80 -7.83
N ASN A 54 -0.94 -19.49 -6.75
CA ASN A 54 -2.03 -19.10 -5.86
C ASN A 54 -1.59 -17.92 -4.98
N GLU A 55 -0.38 -17.95 -4.45
CA GLU A 55 0.21 -16.86 -3.67
C GLU A 55 0.35 -15.62 -4.54
N LYS A 56 0.85 -15.76 -5.76
CA LYS A 56 0.92 -14.64 -6.72
C LYS A 56 -0.46 -14.06 -7.03
N ALA A 57 -1.48 -14.90 -7.18
CA ALA A 57 -2.85 -14.43 -7.40
C ALA A 57 -3.39 -13.69 -6.16
N ASN A 58 -3.13 -14.20 -4.96
CA ASN A 58 -3.51 -13.56 -3.69
C ASN A 58 -2.83 -12.20 -3.52
N LEU A 59 -1.53 -12.12 -3.76
CA LEU A 59 -0.74 -10.88 -3.72
C LEU A 59 -1.26 -9.86 -4.73
N PHE A 60 -1.59 -10.29 -5.95
CA PHE A 60 -2.21 -9.45 -6.96
C PHE A 60 -3.57 -8.89 -6.52
N ILE A 61 -4.44 -9.74 -5.94
CA ILE A 61 -5.75 -9.32 -5.44
C ILE A 61 -5.62 -8.33 -4.29
N LEU A 62 -4.70 -8.57 -3.35
CA LEU A 62 -4.42 -7.66 -2.24
C LEU A 62 -3.96 -6.30 -2.75
N ARG A 63 -3.04 -6.28 -3.72
CA ARG A 63 -2.59 -5.05 -4.38
C ARG A 63 -3.73 -4.27 -5.02
N MET A 64 -4.57 -4.95 -5.81
CA MET A 64 -5.71 -4.30 -6.47
C MET A 64 -6.68 -3.70 -5.46
N LYS A 65 -6.95 -4.42 -4.36
CA LYS A 65 -7.80 -3.92 -3.26
C LYS A 65 -7.21 -2.68 -2.58
N LEU A 66 -5.91 -2.68 -2.29
CA LEU A 66 -5.22 -1.55 -1.69
C LEU A 66 -5.30 -0.30 -2.57
N ILE A 67 -5.01 -0.44 -3.86
CA ILE A 67 -5.09 0.67 -4.82
C ILE A 67 -6.53 1.19 -4.93
N GLN A 68 -7.52 0.29 -5.03
CA GLN A 68 -8.92 0.70 -5.10
C GLN A 68 -9.35 1.46 -3.84
N LYS A 69 -9.02 0.96 -2.66
CA LYS A 69 -9.33 1.64 -1.38
C LYS A 69 -8.73 3.04 -1.34
N MET A 70 -7.50 3.23 -1.81
CA MET A 70 -6.88 4.56 -1.85
C MET A 70 -7.60 5.53 -2.78
N TYR A 71 -8.05 5.06 -3.94
CA TYR A 71 -8.86 5.87 -4.84
C TYR A 71 -10.24 6.21 -4.25
N ASP A 72 -10.86 5.26 -3.56
CA ASP A 72 -12.16 5.48 -2.91
C ASP A 72 -12.06 6.54 -1.81
N VAL A 73 -10.94 6.58 -1.08
CA VAL A 73 -10.67 7.58 -0.02
C VAL A 73 -10.45 8.96 -0.62
N ALA A 74 -9.52 9.06 -1.57
CA ALA A 74 -9.19 10.33 -2.23
C ALA A 74 -10.36 10.93 -3.03
N ASN A 75 -11.35 10.10 -3.38
CA ASN A 75 -12.53 10.55 -4.10
C ASN A 75 -13.79 10.58 -3.20
N SER A 76 -13.64 10.45 -1.89
CA SER A 76 -14.77 10.34 -0.96
C SER A 76 -15.61 11.63 -0.88
N ASP A 77 -14.98 12.78 -1.10
CA ASP A 77 -15.61 14.10 -1.17
C ASP A 77 -15.89 14.56 -2.62
N ASN A 78 -15.69 13.68 -3.61
CA ASN A 78 -15.69 13.93 -5.06
C ASN A 78 -14.62 14.95 -5.53
N LYS A 79 -13.54 15.13 -4.79
CA LYS A 79 -12.48 16.08 -5.15
C LYS A 79 -11.10 15.57 -4.72
N ILE A 80 -10.39 14.93 -5.65
CA ILE A 80 -8.99 14.56 -5.45
C ILE A 80 -8.10 15.82 -5.42
N THR A 81 -7.46 16.08 -4.29
CA THR A 81 -6.48 17.17 -4.13
C THR A 81 -5.06 16.75 -4.55
N GLU A 82 -4.13 17.71 -4.56
CA GLU A 82 -2.72 17.43 -4.86
C GLU A 82 -2.08 16.55 -3.77
N GLU A 83 -2.46 16.79 -2.50
CA GLU A 83 -2.01 16.00 -1.35
C GLU A 83 -2.52 14.55 -1.42
N GLU A 84 -3.79 14.36 -1.77
CA GLU A 84 -4.37 13.03 -1.95
C GLU A 84 -3.77 12.30 -3.15
N THR A 85 -3.47 13.04 -4.22
CA THR A 85 -2.74 12.51 -5.38
C THR A 85 -1.35 12.01 -4.97
N GLU A 86 -0.65 12.76 -4.11
CA GLU A 86 0.68 12.38 -3.61
C GLU A 86 0.62 11.16 -2.67
N LEU A 87 -0.43 11.09 -1.85
CA LEU A 87 -0.76 9.91 -1.03
C LEU A 87 -0.96 8.67 -1.91
N ILE A 88 -1.78 8.76 -2.96
CA ILE A 88 -2.00 7.66 -3.92
C ILE A 88 -0.67 7.24 -4.56
N ARG A 89 0.09 8.19 -5.10
CA ARG A 89 1.37 7.91 -5.77
C ARG A 89 2.34 7.19 -4.87
N THR A 90 2.45 7.63 -3.62
CA THR A 90 3.43 7.04 -2.73
C THR A 90 2.97 5.68 -2.21
N THR A 91 1.66 5.50 -2.00
CA THR A 91 1.09 4.17 -1.72
C THR A 91 1.41 3.20 -2.86
N GLN A 92 1.20 3.64 -4.10
CA GLN A 92 1.57 2.86 -5.29
C GLN A 92 3.07 2.57 -5.34
N HIS A 93 3.92 3.52 -4.94
CA HIS A 93 5.36 3.30 -4.88
C HIS A 93 5.74 2.21 -3.85
N ILE A 94 5.18 2.25 -2.64
CA ILE A 94 5.40 1.22 -1.60
C ILE A 94 4.93 -0.16 -2.11
N ILE A 95 3.72 -0.22 -2.66
CA ILE A 95 3.15 -1.44 -3.24
C ILE A 95 4.05 -2.00 -4.36
N ASN A 96 4.54 -1.14 -5.25
CA ASN A 96 5.42 -1.58 -6.34
C ASN A 96 6.77 -2.04 -5.80
N SER A 97 7.32 -1.38 -4.79
CA SER A 97 8.55 -1.83 -4.12
C SER A 97 8.40 -3.22 -3.51
N LEU A 98 7.26 -3.49 -2.85
CA LEU A 98 6.95 -4.83 -2.33
C LEU A 98 6.78 -5.85 -3.46
N ALA A 99 6.12 -5.47 -4.56
CA ALA A 99 5.96 -6.33 -5.73
C ALA A 99 7.30 -6.62 -6.46
N ASP A 100 8.26 -5.70 -6.43
CA ASP A 100 9.60 -5.92 -6.97
C ASP A 100 10.40 -6.93 -6.13
N MET A 101 10.14 -6.99 -4.81
CA MET A 101 10.69 -8.05 -3.95
C MET A 101 10.16 -9.43 -4.36
N GLU A 102 8.88 -9.53 -4.75
CA GLU A 102 8.29 -10.78 -5.28
C GLU A 102 9.01 -11.26 -6.56
N GLN A 103 9.43 -10.34 -7.43
CA GLN A 103 10.09 -10.68 -8.70
C GLN A 103 11.59 -10.96 -8.55
N SER A 104 12.24 -10.36 -7.57
CA SER A 104 13.70 -10.49 -7.36
C SER A 104 14.09 -11.90 -6.88
N SER A 105 13.20 -12.61 -6.20
CA SER A 105 13.43 -14.01 -5.78
C SER A 105 13.43 -15.03 -6.94
N LYS A 106 13.12 -14.61 -8.17
CA LYS A 106 13.20 -15.48 -9.36
C LYS A 106 14.59 -15.56 -10.01
N LYS A 107 15.62 -14.90 -9.48
CA LYS A 107 16.92 -14.76 -10.19
C LYS A 107 17.99 -15.81 -9.90
N ASP A 108 17.73 -16.82 -9.07
CA ASP A 108 18.69 -17.89 -8.83
C ASP A 108 18.22 -19.23 -9.44
N TYR A 109 18.28 -19.33 -10.77
CA TYR A 109 18.29 -20.62 -11.50
C TYR A 109 19.16 -20.54 -12.76
#